data_AF-A0A2W6CEP1-F1
#
_entry.id   AF-A0A2W6CEP1-F1
#
_cell.length_a   1.000
_cell.length_b   1.000
_cell.length_c   1.000
_cell.angle_alpha   90.00
_cell.angle_beta   90.00
_cell.angle_gamma   90.00
#
_symmetry.space_group_name_H-M   'P 1'
#
loop_
_entity.id
_entity.type
_entity.pdbx_description
1 polymer ?
#
loop_
_entity_poly.entity_id
_entity_poly.type
_entity_poly.pdbx_seq_one_letter_code
_entity_poly.pdbx_strand_id
1 'polypeptide(L)'
;MSVRLLLDEHYSETVASQLRAAGYDVVAVVADAELRAQPDEESFRRAAAASRRIVTENVKDFRPQLQRAYANGDPVAQLLLVPATRFPRGSGRRSAAIRAALLSWLSQTAVTDRPDEDWLV
;
A
#
# COMPACT_ATOMS: atom_id res chain seq x y z
N MET A 1 0.10 7.36 16.90
CA MET A 1 1.06 6.76 15.94
C MET A 1 0.51 6.97 14.53
N SER A 2 1.34 7.15 13.51
CA SER A 2 0.90 7.35 12.12
C SER A 2 1.17 6.12 11.28
N VAL A 3 0.22 5.75 10.41
CA VAL A 3 0.43 4.66 9.44
C VAL A 3 1.32 5.16 8.32
N ARG A 4 2.33 4.36 7.97
CA ARG A 4 3.24 4.61 6.85
C ARG A 4 2.85 3.72 5.69
N LEU A 5 2.72 4.27 4.49
CA LEU A 5 2.29 3.53 3.31
C LEU A 5 3.46 3.29 2.34
N LEU A 6 3.41 2.14 1.68
CA LEU A 6 4.15 1.85 0.45
C LEU A 6 3.15 1.57 -0.66
N LEU A 7 3.08 2.43 -1.68
CA LEU A 7 2.25 2.21 -2.85
C LEU A 7 3.00 1.29 -3.83
N ASP A 8 2.35 0.20 -4.20
CA ASP A 8 2.82 -0.76 -5.20
C ASP A 8 3.09 -0.10 -6.58
N GLU A 9 3.79 -0.80 -7.48
CA GLU A 9 4.25 -0.32 -8.79
C GLU A 9 3.12 0.22 -9.69
N HIS A 10 1.89 -0.21 -9.41
CA HIS A 10 0.69 0.19 -10.13
C HIS A 10 0.18 1.60 -9.81
N TYR A 11 0.75 2.27 -8.81
CA TYR A 11 0.39 3.61 -8.42
C TYR A 11 1.45 4.62 -8.83
N SER A 12 1.00 5.77 -9.31
CA SER A 12 1.92 6.83 -9.74
C SER A 12 2.52 7.57 -8.54
N GLU A 13 3.74 8.06 -8.73
CA GLU A 13 4.41 8.92 -7.74
C GLU A 13 3.61 10.21 -7.45
N THR A 14 2.80 10.67 -8.40
CA THR A 14 1.90 11.82 -8.19
C THR A 14 0.94 11.58 -7.02
N VAL A 15 0.42 10.36 -6.84
CA VAL A 15 -0.47 10.04 -5.72
C VAL A 15 0.28 10.09 -4.40
N ALA A 16 1.47 9.49 -4.32
CA ALA A 16 2.31 9.52 -3.11
C ALA A 16 2.72 10.95 -2.75
N SER A 17 3.18 11.74 -3.73
CA SER A 17 3.55 13.16 -3.54
C SER A 17 2.39 14.00 -2.99
N GLN A 18 1.17 13.81 -3.52
CA GLN A 18 -0.02 14.53 -3.03
C GLN A 18 -0.42 14.12 -1.61
N LEU A 19 -0.26 12.84 -1.25
CA LEU A 19 -0.50 12.37 0.12
C LEU A 19 0.56 12.89 1.10
N ARG A 20 1.82 12.95 0.67
CA ARG A 20 2.91 13.57 1.44
C ARG A 20 2.68 15.05 1.68
N ALA A 21 2.22 15.79 0.66
CA ALA A 21 1.84 17.19 0.82
C ALA A 21 0.69 17.41 1.82
N ALA A 22 -0.15 16.38 2.04
CA ALA A 22 -1.19 16.37 3.06
C ALA A 22 -0.69 15.93 4.46
N GLY A 23 0.61 15.68 4.63
CA GLY A 23 1.24 15.34 5.91
C GLY A 23 1.37 13.85 6.22
N TYR A 24 1.05 12.96 5.27
CA TYR A 24 1.15 11.51 5.46
C TYR A 24 2.51 10.95 4.99
N ASP A 25 3.00 9.90 5.65
CA ASP A 25 4.21 9.20 5.23
C ASP A 25 3.86 8.13 4.17
N VAL A 26 4.09 8.47 2.91
CA VAL A 26 3.77 7.62 1.76
C VAL A 26 4.95 7.58 0.80
N VAL A 27 5.38 6.38 0.43
CA VAL A 27 6.40 6.13 -0.60
C VAL A 27 5.74 5.34 -1.73
N ALA A 28 6.06 5.63 -3.00
CA ALA A 28 5.68 4.76 -4.11
C ALA A 28 6.89 3.93 -4.56
N VAL A 29 6.69 2.65 -4.86
CA VAL A 29 7.71 1.76 -5.45
C VAL A 29 8.29 2.39 -6.72
N VAL A 30 7.47 3.08 -7.51
CA VAL A 30 7.91 3.80 -8.70
C VAL A 30 8.79 5.03 -8.43
N ALA A 31 8.91 5.54 -7.21
CA ALA A 31 9.87 6.61 -6.92
C ALA A 31 11.22 6.08 -6.42
N ASP A 32 11.27 4.82 -6.01
CA ASP A 32 12.47 4.18 -5.49
C ASP A 32 13.07 3.27 -6.57
N ALA A 33 14.21 3.68 -7.11
CA ALA A 33 14.90 2.94 -8.17
C ALA A 33 15.34 1.55 -7.72
N GLU A 34 15.60 1.35 -6.42
CA GLU A 34 15.97 0.05 -5.88
C GLU A 34 14.76 -0.85 -5.73
N LEU A 35 13.58 -0.32 -5.42
CA LEU A 35 12.34 -1.11 -5.29
C LEU A 35 11.71 -1.44 -6.64
N ARG A 36 11.78 -0.52 -7.62
CA ARG A 36 11.15 -0.71 -8.95
C ARG A 36 11.65 -1.96 -9.69
N ALA A 37 12.90 -2.37 -9.49
CA ALA A 37 13.49 -3.51 -10.18
C ALA A 37 13.34 -4.83 -9.41
N GLN A 38 12.66 -4.82 -8.26
CA GLN A 38 12.64 -5.96 -7.34
C GLN A 38 11.35 -6.78 -7.47
N PRO A 39 11.42 -8.10 -7.23
CA PRO A 39 10.23 -8.93 -7.12
C PRO A 39 9.33 -8.50 -5.96
N ASP A 40 8.03 -8.77 -6.07
CA ASP A 40 7.02 -8.48 -5.03
C ASP A 40 7.43 -8.98 -3.62
N GLU A 41 8.15 -10.11 -3.55
CA GLU A 41 8.65 -10.67 -2.29
C GLU A 41 9.68 -9.77 -1.60
N GLU A 42 10.61 -9.17 -2.36
CA GLU A 42 11.58 -8.22 -1.80
C GLU A 42 10.88 -6.92 -1.41
N SER A 43 9.92 -6.45 -2.20
CA SER A 43 9.06 -5.31 -1.84
C SER A 43 8.29 -5.58 -0.53
N PHE A 44 7.78 -6.79 -0.34
CA PHE A 44 7.13 -7.21 0.90
C PHE A 44 8.11 -7.19 2.07
N ARG A 45 9.30 -7.80 1.93
CA ARG A 45 10.32 -7.82 2.99
C ARG A 45 10.77 -6.42 3.38
N ARG A 46 11.01 -5.53 2.41
CA ARG A 46 11.40 -4.13 2.69
C ARG A 46 10.29 -3.35 3.37
N ALA A 47 9.03 -3.54 2.95
CA ALA A 47 7.89 -2.93 3.62
C ALA A 47 7.75 -3.40 5.07
N ALA A 48 7.92 -4.70 5.33
CA ALA A 48 7.88 -5.27 6.68
C ALA A 48 8.99 -4.68 7.56
N ALA A 49 10.23 -4.65 7.06
CA ALA A 49 11.38 -4.08 7.76
C ALA A 49 11.21 -2.58 8.08
N ALA A 50 10.57 -1.83 7.17
CA ALA A 50 10.27 -0.41 7.36
C ALA A 50 8.97 -0.14 8.14
N SER A 51 8.25 -1.19 8.56
CA SER A 51 6.90 -1.13 9.14
C SER A 51 5.95 -0.26 8.32
N ARG A 52 5.95 -0.49 7.00
CA ARG A 52 5.05 0.16 6.02
C ARG A 52 3.94 -0.82 5.64
N ARG A 53 2.72 -0.29 5.56
CA ARG A 53 1.57 -0.99 4.99
C ARG A 53 1.59 -0.85 3.47
N ILE A 54 1.56 -1.97 2.75
CA ILE A 54 1.56 -2.03 1.29
C ILE A 54 0.15 -1.75 0.79
N VAL A 55 0.01 -0.78 -0.09
CA VAL A 55 -1.22 -0.53 -0.85
C VAL A 55 -1.08 -1.19 -2.21
N THR A 56 -1.91 -2.18 -2.51
CA THR A 56 -1.80 -2.97 -3.75
C THR A 56 -3.16 -3.47 -4.24
N GLU A 57 -3.27 -3.66 -5.55
CA GLU A 57 -4.36 -4.41 -6.18
C GLU A 57 -3.96 -5.85 -6.54
N ASN A 58 -2.67 -6.21 -6.43
CA ASN A 58 -2.11 -7.52 -6.72
C ASN A 58 -2.32 -8.49 -5.54
N VAL A 59 -3.59 -8.72 -5.17
CA VAL A 59 -3.96 -9.55 -4.01
C VAL A 59 -3.33 -10.95 -4.09
N LYS A 60 -3.30 -11.53 -5.30
CA LYS A 60 -2.79 -12.89 -5.54
C LYS A 60 -1.29 -13.05 -5.21
N ASP A 61 -0.52 -11.97 -5.25
CA ASP A 61 0.94 -12.01 -5.10
C ASP A 61 1.34 -11.64 -3.67
N PHE A 62 0.71 -10.63 -3.07
CA PHE A 62 1.03 -10.17 -1.71
C PHE A 62 0.35 -10.96 -0.60
N ARG A 63 -0.88 -11.47 -0.81
CA ARG A 63 -1.60 -12.22 0.24
C ARG A 63 -0.88 -13.52 0.63
N PRO A 64 -0.34 -14.33 -0.31
CA PRO A 64 0.47 -15.49 0.07
C PRO A 64 1.72 -15.12 0.88
N GLN A 65 2.34 -13.98 0.60
CA GLN A 65 3.51 -13.50 1.37
C GLN A 65 3.14 -13.15 2.81
N LEU A 66 2.00 -12.47 3.01
CA LEU A 66 1.44 -12.22 4.34
C LEU A 66 1.21 -13.52 5.12
N GLN A 67 0.57 -14.51 4.49
CA GLN A 67 0.30 -15.80 5.14
C GLN A 67 1.57 -16.58 5.47
N ARG A 68 2.58 -16.56 4.59
CA ARG A 68 3.89 -17.17 4.85
C ARG A 68 4.60 -16.51 6.02
N ALA A 69 4.60 -15.17 6.08
CA ALA A 69 5.22 -14.44 7.17
C ALA A 69 4.58 -14.80 8.53
N TYR A 70 3.25 -14.91 8.60
CA TYR A 70 2.58 -15.40 9.81
C TYR A 70 2.96 -16.84 10.17
N ALA A 71 2.97 -17.74 9.19
CA ALA A 71 3.28 -19.15 9.43
C ALA A 71 4.71 -19.35 9.97
N ASN A 72 5.64 -18.50 9.54
CA ASN A 72 7.04 -18.56 9.93
C ASN A 72 7.38 -17.72 11.18
N GLY A 73 6.48 -16.84 11.61
CA GLY A 73 6.77 -15.84 12.66
C GLY A 73 7.70 -14.72 12.19
N ASP A 74 7.77 -14.47 10.87
CA ASP A 74 8.58 -13.41 10.28
C ASP A 74 7.92 -12.03 10.45
N PRO A 75 8.68 -10.93 10.34
CA PRO A 75 8.11 -9.59 10.24
C PRO A 75 7.08 -9.47 9.11
N VAL A 76 5.94 -8.86 9.42
CA VAL A 76 4.80 -8.73 8.51
C VAL A 76 4.72 -7.33 7.93
N ALA A 77 4.58 -7.22 6.60
CA ALA A 77 4.06 -6.02 5.97
C ALA A 77 2.53 -6.11 5.93
N GLN A 78 1.86 -5.16 6.59
CA GLN A 78 0.41 -5.04 6.52
C GLN A 78 -0.02 -4.72 5.08
N LEU A 79 -1.22 -5.14 4.69
CA LEU A 79 -1.79 -4.94 3.37
C LEU A 79 -3.04 -4.04 3.44
N LEU A 80 -3.13 -3.11 2.50
CA LEU A 80 -4.34 -2.38 2.16
C LEU A 80 -4.69 -2.70 0.71
N LEU A 81 -5.69 -3.55 0.54
CA LEU A 81 -6.07 -4.11 -0.75
C LEU A 81 -7.02 -3.15 -1.49
N VAL A 82 -6.72 -2.87 -2.74
CA VAL A 82 -7.49 -1.95 -3.59
C VAL A 82 -8.39 -2.74 -4.53
N PRO A 83 -9.74 -2.70 -4.37
CA PRO A 83 -10.65 -3.47 -5.22
C PRO A 83 -10.63 -2.95 -6.67
N ALA A 84 -10.28 -3.82 -7.63
CA ALA A 84 -10.31 -3.48 -9.05
C ALA A 84 -11.72 -3.09 -9.55
N THR A 85 -12.77 -3.61 -8.93
CA THR A 85 -14.18 -3.27 -9.23
C THR A 85 -14.53 -1.84 -8.88
N ARG A 86 -13.94 -1.31 -7.79
CA ARG A 86 -14.15 0.07 -7.34
C ARG A 86 -13.25 1.07 -8.04
N PHE A 87 -12.05 0.63 -8.40
CA PHE A 87 -11.08 1.42 -9.13
C PHE A 87 -10.66 0.65 -10.40
N PRO A 88 -11.41 0.74 -11.52
CA PRO A 88 -11.07 0.04 -12.76
C PRO A 88 -9.83 0.63 -13.44
N ARG A 89 -9.04 -0.20 -14.13
CA ARG A 89 -7.87 0.27 -14.90
C ARG A 89 -8.34 0.99 -16.16
N GLY A 90 -7.50 1.86 -16.71
CA GLY A 90 -7.83 2.65 -17.91
C GLY A 90 -8.80 3.81 -17.68
N SER A 91 -9.38 3.96 -16.48
CA SER A 91 -10.17 5.15 -16.14
C SER A 91 -9.26 6.35 -15.88
N GLY A 92 -9.46 7.45 -16.62
CA GLY A 92 -8.74 8.71 -16.39
C GLY A 92 -8.96 9.32 -15.00
N ARG A 93 -9.95 8.84 -14.24
CA ARG A 93 -10.25 9.28 -12.87
C ARG A 93 -9.66 8.37 -11.79
N ARG A 94 -9.03 7.25 -12.16
CA ARG A 94 -8.52 6.22 -11.22
C ARG A 94 -7.63 6.83 -10.15
N SER A 95 -6.57 7.54 -10.54
CA SER A 95 -5.58 8.08 -9.60
C SER A 95 -6.21 9.07 -8.61
N ALA A 96 -7.14 9.92 -9.08
CA ALA A 96 -7.87 10.85 -8.22
C ALA A 96 -8.78 10.13 -7.23
N ALA A 97 -9.50 9.10 -7.68
CA ALA A 97 -10.39 8.31 -6.83
C ALA A 97 -9.62 7.54 -5.75
N ILE A 98 -8.49 6.91 -6.12
CA ILE A 98 -7.63 6.18 -5.18
C ILE A 98 -7.01 7.14 -4.16
N ARG A 99 -6.53 8.31 -4.60
CA ARG A 99 -6.05 9.35 -3.68
C ARG A 99 -7.13 9.75 -2.67
N ALA A 100 -8.34 10.02 -3.13
CA ALA A 100 -9.44 10.44 -2.27
C ALA A 100 -9.80 9.34 -1.24
N ALA A 101 -9.82 8.08 -1.68
CA ALA A 101 -10.06 6.94 -0.79
C ALA A 101 -8.94 6.77 0.25
N LEU A 102 -7.67 6.89 -0.17
CA LEU A 102 -6.52 6.81 0.75
C LEU A 102 -6.54 7.94 1.78
N LEU A 103 -6.85 9.17 1.37
CA LEU A 103 -7.01 10.29 2.30
C LEU A 103 -8.11 10.01 3.32
N SER A 104 -9.27 9.54 2.86
CA SER A 104 -10.38 9.17 3.73
C SER A 104 -9.96 8.08 4.73
N TRP A 105 -9.32 7.01 4.26
CA TRP A 105 -8.84 5.91 5.10
C TRP A 105 -7.80 6.38 6.13
N LEU A 106 -6.81 7.17 5.71
CA LEU A 106 -5.76 7.72 6.58
C LEU A 106 -6.27 8.72 7.63
N SER A 107 -7.36 9.42 7.33
CA SER A 107 -7.95 10.41 8.23
C SER A 107 -8.73 9.81 9.41
N GLN A 108 -8.94 8.49 9.43
CA GLN A 108 -9.70 7.83 10.47
C GLN A 108 -8.88 7.72 11.76
N THR A 109 -9.49 8.07 12.90
CA THR A 109 -8.81 8.11 14.21
C THR A 109 -8.20 6.77 14.62
N ALA A 110 -8.81 5.65 14.23
CA ALA A 110 -8.38 4.29 14.57
C ALA A 110 -7.59 3.60 13.44
N VAL A 111 -6.96 4.37 12.53
CA VAL A 111 -6.25 3.80 11.37
C VAL A 111 -5.11 2.87 11.77
N THR A 112 -4.50 3.07 12.94
CA THR A 112 -3.44 2.21 13.49
C THR A 112 -3.95 0.87 14.00
N ASP A 113 -5.25 0.77 14.32
CA ASP A 113 -5.87 -0.42 14.90
C ASP A 113 -6.52 -1.29 13.80
N ARG A 114 -6.33 -0.91 12.53
CA ARG A 114 -6.83 -1.65 11.37
C ARG A 114 -6.13 -3.00 11.27
N PRO A 115 -6.86 -4.06 10.86
CA PRO A 115 -6.28 -5.39 10.70
C PRO A 115 -5.11 -5.36 9.71
N ASP A 116 -4.19 -6.30 9.87
CA ASP A 116 -3.02 -6.42 8.99
C ASP A 116 -3.40 -6.68 7.53
N GLU A 117 -4.58 -7.25 7.26
CA GLU A 117 -5.21 -7.27 5.92
C GLU A 117 -6.49 -6.42 5.97
N ASP A 118 -6.52 -5.29 5.27
CA ASP A 118 -7.68 -4.39 5.18
C ASP A 118 -7.99 -4.04 3.71
N TRP A 119 -9.19 -3.50 3.45
CA TRP A 119 -9.65 -3.12 2.12
C TRP A 119 -9.92 -1.63 2.00
N LEU A 120 -9.51 -1.05 0.88
CA LEU A 120 -9.79 0.35 0.54
C LEU A 120 -11.22 0.48 -0.01
N VAL A 121 -12.19 0.65 0.91
CA VAL A 121 -13.63 0.82 0.62
C VAL A 121 -14.04 2.30 0.54
#